data_AF-A0A1H8EIA5-F1
#
_entry.id   AF-A0A1H8EIA5-F1
#
_cell.length_a   1.000
_cell.length_b   1.000
_cell.length_c   1.000
_cell.angle_alpha   90.00
_cell.angle_beta   90.00
_cell.angle_gamma   90.00
#
_symmetry.space_group_name_H-M   'P 1'
#
loop_
_entity.id
_entity.type
_entity.pdbx_description
1 polymer ?
#
loop_
_entity_poly.entity_id
_entity_poly.type
_entity_poly.pdbx_seq_one_letter_code
_entity_poly.pdbx_strand_id
1 'polypeptide(L)'
;MTRPSPAAALNGVQVGNICDKGNHRIRTGDIAVVYATYYDADGWVVRRVMCDCGSRTIGLPTDGADEVIVEAVWWAGRLVGVKTVDRSRP
;
A
#
# COMPACT_ATOMS: atom_id res chain seq x y z
N MET A 1 16.25 -16.20 0.08
CA MET A 1 15.23 -15.66 1.00
C MET A 1 14.02 -15.28 0.18
N THR A 2 12.87 -15.87 0.46
CA THR A 2 11.60 -15.53 -0.20
C THR A 2 11.16 -14.16 0.31
N ARG A 3 10.81 -13.24 -0.59
CA ARG A 3 10.31 -11.91 -0.22
C ARG A 3 9.07 -12.07 0.67
N PRO A 4 8.96 -11.36 1.80
CA PRO A 4 7.79 -11.44 2.66
C PRO A 4 6.55 -11.02 1.85
N SER A 5 5.42 -11.67 2.10
CA SER A 5 4.18 -11.32 1.41
C SER A 5 3.82 -9.86 1.69
N PRO A 6 3.42 -9.07 0.67
CA PRO A 6 3.15 -7.65 0.86
C PRO A 6 2.06 -7.41 1.92
N ALA A 7 1.02 -8.24 1.93
CA ALA A 7 -0.04 -8.16 2.94
C ALA A 7 0.48 -8.35 4.37
N ALA A 8 1.36 -9.33 4.61
CA ALA A 8 1.91 -9.55 5.94
C ALA A 8 2.87 -8.42 6.35
N ALA A 9 3.70 -7.95 5.41
CA ALA A 9 4.71 -6.91 5.68
C ALA A 9 4.10 -5.52 5.93
N LEU A 10 3.01 -5.19 5.23
CA LEU A 10 2.36 -3.88 5.33
C LEU A 10 1.32 -3.80 6.45
N ASN A 11 0.92 -4.93 7.04
CA ASN A 11 -0.05 -4.93 8.14
C ASN A 11 0.57 -4.37 9.43
N GLY A 12 -0.04 -3.31 9.95
CA GLY A 12 0.43 -2.56 11.11
C GLY A 12 1.38 -1.41 10.78
N VAL A 13 1.80 -1.25 9.52
CA VAL A 13 2.69 -0.16 9.09
C VAL A 13 2.05 1.19 9.36
N GLN A 14 2.83 2.10 9.97
CA GLN A 14 2.42 3.46 10.22
C GLN A 14 2.48 4.29 8.93
N VAL A 15 1.41 5.02 8.65
CA VAL A 15 1.27 5.86 7.47
C VAL A 15 0.60 7.19 7.79
N GLY A 16 0.74 8.16 6.88
CA GLY A 16 0.01 9.42 6.95
C GLY A 16 -1.51 9.24 6.87
N ASN A 17 -2.24 10.30 7.22
CA ASN A 17 -3.70 10.35 7.11
C ASN A 17 -4.19 11.30 6.03
N ILE A 18 -3.29 11.81 5.18
CA ILE A 18 -3.65 12.66 4.05
C ILE A 18 -3.59 11.79 2.81
N CYS A 19 -4.68 11.79 2.04
CA CYS A 19 -4.76 11.08 0.78
C CYS A 19 -3.91 11.79 -0.29
N ASP A 20 -2.92 11.10 -0.84
CA ASP A 20 -2.00 11.67 -1.85
C ASP A 20 -2.69 12.05 -3.17
N LYS A 21 -3.88 11.51 -3.45
CA LYS A 21 -4.62 11.78 -4.70
C LYS A 21 -5.53 13.00 -4.61
N GLY A 22 -6.08 13.28 -3.44
CA GLY A 22 -7.11 14.31 -3.26
C GLY A 22 -6.87 15.28 -2.12
N ASN A 23 -5.75 15.15 -1.39
CA ASN A 23 -5.39 15.95 -0.21
C ASN A 23 -6.44 16.02 0.91
N HIS A 24 -7.44 15.12 0.93
CA HIS A 24 -8.38 15.03 2.04
C HIS A 24 -7.82 14.12 3.15
N ARG A 25 -8.39 14.27 4.34
CA ARG A 25 -8.03 13.48 5.51
C ARG A 25 -8.78 12.14 5.53
N ILE A 26 -8.03 11.05 5.62
CA ILE A 26 -8.50 9.69 5.87
C ILE A 26 -8.78 9.55 7.38
N ARG A 27 -9.91 8.95 7.75
CA ARG A 27 -10.36 8.73 9.12
C ARG A 27 -10.18 7.28 9.54
N THR A 28 -10.15 7.05 10.85
CA THR A 28 -10.15 5.69 11.42
C THR A 28 -11.39 4.94 10.95
N GLY A 29 -11.18 3.77 10.35
CA GLY A 29 -12.23 2.93 9.77
C GLY A 29 -12.37 3.06 8.25
N ASP A 30 -11.79 4.10 7.63
CA ASP A 30 -11.84 4.26 6.18
C ASP A 30 -10.96 3.21 5.48
N ILE A 31 -11.36 2.84 4.27
CA ILE A 31 -10.52 2.02 3.38
C ILE A 31 -9.44 2.91 2.77
N ALA A 32 -8.18 2.53 2.97
CA ALA A 32 -7.04 3.08 2.26
C ALA A 32 -6.61 2.12 1.14
N VAL A 33 -6.37 2.69 -0.04
CA VAL A 33 -5.69 2.03 -1.15
C VAL A 33 -4.25 2.49 -1.13
N VAL A 34 -3.31 1.57 -0.96
CA VAL A 34 -1.90 1.87 -0.74
C VAL A 34 -1.07 1.28 -1.87
N TYR A 35 -0.23 2.11 -2.47
CA TYR A 35 0.77 1.69 -3.44
C TYR A 35 2.14 1.62 -2.76
N ALA A 36 2.79 0.48 -2.87
CA ALA A 36 4.10 0.21 -2.27
C ALA A 36 5.03 -0.49 -3.26
N THR A 37 6.32 -0.35 -3.02
CA THR A 37 7.39 -0.93 -3.85
C THR A 37 8.35 -1.69 -2.96
N TYR A 38 8.79 -2.87 -3.39
CA TYR A 38 9.79 -3.66 -2.70
C TYR A 38 11.20 -3.29 -3.18
N TYR A 39 12.10 -3.07 -2.23
CA TYR A 39 13.54 -2.93 -2.45
C TYR A 39 14.29 -3.99 -1.64
N ASP A 40 15.37 -4.56 -2.19
CA ASP A 40 16.09 -5.65 -1.50
C ASP A 40 16.70 -5.22 -0.16
N ALA A 41 17.04 -3.94 0.02
CA ALA A 41 17.61 -3.40 1.25
C ALA A 41 16.56 -3.02 2.31
N ASP A 42 15.42 -2.46 1.88
CA ASP A 42 14.43 -1.83 2.76
C ASP A 42 13.13 -2.64 2.91
N GLY A 43 12.94 -3.67 2.08
CA GLY A 43 11.68 -4.40 1.97
C GLY A 43 10.59 -3.56 1.30
N TRP A 44 9.34 -3.75 1.75
CA TRP A 44 8.18 -3.04 1.22
C TRP A 44 8.12 -1.61 1.75
N VAL A 45 8.25 -0.64 0.84
CA VAL A 45 8.18 0.79 1.13
C VAL A 45 6.87 1.35 0.62
N VAL A 46 6.07 1.94 1.52
CA VAL A 46 4.86 2.68 1.16
C VAL A 46 5.25 3.94 0.38
N ARG A 47 4.66 4.11 -0.81
CA ARG A 47 4.95 5.24 -1.70
C ARG A 47 3.78 6.21 -1.76
N ARG A 48 2.55 5.69 -1.76
CA ARG A 48 1.33 6.50 -1.75
C ARG A 48 0.25 5.85 -0.91
N VAL A 49 -0.46 6.67 -0.14
CA VAL A 49 -1.69 6.33 0.57
C VAL A 49 -2.83 7.11 -0.06
N MET A 50 -3.81 6.40 -0.58
CA MET A 50 -5.00 6.97 -1.18
C MET A 50 -6.20 6.52 -0.38
N CYS A 51 -7.27 7.30 -0.43
CA CYS A 51 -8.59 6.81 -0.03
C CYS A 51 -9.10 5.76 -1.03
N ASP A 52 -10.35 5.33 -0.86
CA ASP A 52 -11.06 4.45 -1.80
C ASP A 52 -11.06 4.93 -3.29
N CYS A 53 -10.71 6.19 -3.51
CA CYS A 53 -10.42 6.87 -4.76
C CYS A 53 -9.17 6.39 -5.54
N GLY A 54 -8.28 5.61 -4.92
CA GLY A 54 -7.06 5.09 -5.54
C GLY A 54 -7.32 4.10 -6.68
N SER A 55 -6.41 4.03 -7.66
CA SER A 55 -6.41 2.91 -8.63
C SER A 55 -6.12 1.61 -7.88
N ARG A 56 -6.78 0.53 -8.29
CA ARG A 56 -6.56 -0.83 -7.78
C ARG A 56 -5.75 -1.69 -8.76
N THR A 57 -5.26 -1.09 -9.83
CA THR A 57 -4.48 -1.76 -10.87
C THR A 57 -3.19 -0.99 -11.15
N ILE A 58 -2.09 -1.72 -11.32
CA ILE A 58 -0.79 -1.26 -11.79
C ILE A 58 -0.81 -1.35 -13.32
N GLY A 59 -0.92 -0.21 -14.00
CA GLY A 59 -1.02 -0.19 -15.46
C GLY A 59 0.31 -0.45 -16.16
N LEU A 60 1.34 0.32 -15.81
CA LEU A 60 2.69 0.21 -16.37
C LEU A 60 3.67 -0.09 -15.24
N PRO A 61 4.07 -1.35 -15.06
CA PRO A 61 4.99 -1.71 -14.00
C PRO A 61 6.38 -1.14 -14.28
N THR A 62 7.11 -0.83 -13.22
CA THR A 62 8.50 -0.37 -13.31
C THR A 62 9.43 -1.57 -13.45
N ASP A 63 10.30 -1.58 -14.47
CA ASP A 63 11.25 -2.67 -14.65
C ASP A 63 12.22 -2.76 -13.47
N GLY A 64 12.57 -3.99 -13.10
CA GLY A 64 13.34 -4.30 -11.89
C GLY A 64 12.54 -4.20 -10.57
N ALA A 65 11.44 -3.46 -10.52
CA ALA A 65 10.68 -3.23 -9.30
C ALA A 65 9.59 -4.28 -9.07
N ASP A 66 9.31 -4.57 -7.80
CA ASP A 66 8.15 -5.35 -7.38
C ASP A 66 7.20 -4.41 -6.66
N GLU A 67 6.23 -3.95 -7.43
CA GLU A 67 5.19 -3.01 -7.02
C GLU A 67 3.92 -3.75 -6.64
N VAL A 68 3.23 -3.22 -5.63
CA VAL A 68 1.98 -3.77 -5.11
C VAL A 68 0.97 -2.66 -4.86
N ILE A 69 -0.30 -2.98 -5.07
CA ILE A 69 -1.42 -2.24 -4.51
C ILE A 69 -2.08 -3.12 -3.46
N VAL A 70 -2.31 -2.54 -2.28
CA VAL A 70 -3.04 -3.18 -1.20
C VAL A 70 -4.24 -2.35 -0.78
N GLU A 71 -5.28 -3.02 -0.32
CA GLU A 71 -6.38 -2.40 0.41
C GLU A 71 -6.23 -2.71 1.89
N ALA A 72 -6.47 -1.73 2.74
CA ALA A 72 -6.42 -1.89 4.18
C ALA A 72 -7.38 -0.91 4.86
N VAL A 73 -7.81 -1.23 6.07
CA VAL A 73 -8.47 -0.25 6.94
C VAL A 73 -7.41 0.66 7.52
N TRP A 74 -7.57 1.97 7.36
CA TRP A 74 -6.76 2.93 8.08
C TRP A 74 -7.27 3.04 9.51
N TRP A 75 -6.41 2.79 10.50
CA TRP A 75 -6.76 2.79 11.91
C TRP A 75 -5.70 3.53 12.73
N ALA A 76 -6.05 4.74 13.19
CA ALA A 76 -5.19 5.56 14.05
C ALA A 76 -3.74 5.68 13.55
N GLY A 77 -3.55 5.93 12.25
CA GLY A 77 -2.23 6.09 11.64
C GLY A 77 -1.60 4.80 11.15
N ARG A 78 -2.31 3.67 11.18
CA ARG A 78 -1.78 2.36 10.76
C ARG A 78 -2.68 1.68 9.75
N LEU A 79 -2.10 0.79 8.95
CA LEU A 79 -2.84 -0.11 8.07
C LEU A 79 -3.24 -1.37 8.84
N VAL A 80 -4.51 -1.81 8.72
CA VAL A 80 -5.03 -3.01 9.39
C VAL A 80 -5.84 -3.84 8.40
N GLY A 81 -5.72 -5.16 8.48
CA GLY A 81 -6.48 -6.07 7.62
C GLY A 81 -6.06 -5.97 6.16
N VAL A 82 -4.74 -5.84 5.93
CA VAL A 82 -4.18 -5.61 4.61
C VAL A 82 -4.45 -6.79 3.67
N LYS A 83 -4.93 -6.48 2.47
CA LYS A 83 -5.15 -7.41 1.37
C LYS A 83 -4.43 -6.91 0.13
N THR A 84 -3.61 -7.76 -0.49
CA THR A 84 -3.05 -7.47 -1.82
C THR A 84 -4.15 -7.55 -2.87
N VAL A 85 -4.32 -6.48 -3.67
CA VAL A 85 -5.31 -6.41 -4.75
C VAL A 85 -4.67 -6.50 -6.12
N ASP A 86 -3.45 -6.00 -6.26
CA ASP A 86 -2.68 -6.13 -7.49
C ASP A 86 -1.18 -6.12 -7.20
N ARG A 87 -0.39 -6.81 -8.04
CA ARG A 87 1.06 -6.89 -7.90
C ARG A 87 1.71 -7.12 -9.25
N SER A 88 2.75 -6.33 -9.53
CA SER A 88 3.50 -6.39 -10.78
C SER A 88 4.32 -7.67 -10.97
N ARG A 89 4.72 -8.34 -9.87
CA ARG A 89 5.54 -9.56 -9.88
C ARG A 89 5.01 -10.56 -8.84
N PRO A 90 4.84 -11.86 -9.17
CA PRO A 90 4.41 -12.88 -8.20
C PRO A 90 5.43 -13.15 -7.08
#